data_AF-A0A7J8ILM3-F1
#
_entry.id   AF-A0A7J8ILM3-F1
#
_cell.length_a   1.000
_cell.length_b   1.000
_cell.length_c   1.000
_cell.angle_alpha   90.00
_cell.angle_beta   90.00
_cell.angle_gamma   90.00
#
_symmetry.space_group_name_H-M   'P 1'
#
loop_
_entity.id
_entity.type
_entity.pdbx_description
1 polymer ?
#
loop_
_entity_poly.entity_id
_entity_poly.type
_entity_poly.pdbx_seq_one_letter_code
_entity_poly.pdbx_strand_id
1 'polypeptide(L)'
;MLSSEHLALQKIQSRPEPTIHVDAFLYDEDFIDSLCEEGKMSRNYCTVLHADICTQGSLLQNADVVIMNNVFEYFLDEAEQARAWEYISHNIRKQGSLLLTVPSLEESLSGLQINIQLSPWVEEVPLNYDVFPEKDIDREALEQIHLYKIL
;
A
#
# COMPACT_ATOMS: atom_id res chain seq x y z
N MET A 1 0.69 -18.94 18.15
CA MET A 1 0.11 -17.63 17.82
C MET A 1 1.15 -16.58 18.13
N LEU A 2 1.45 -15.73 17.15
CA LEU A 2 2.44 -14.67 17.29
C LEU A 2 1.89 -13.58 18.23
N SER A 3 2.75 -12.93 19.01
CA SER A 3 2.34 -11.88 19.96
C SER A 3 1.58 -10.73 19.28
N SER A 4 1.88 -10.46 18.01
CA SER A 4 1.21 -9.50 17.15
C SER A 4 -0.25 -9.86 16.84
N GLU A 5 -0.56 -11.15 16.67
CA GLU A 5 -1.90 -11.66 16.40
C GLU A 5 -2.83 -11.45 17.59
N HIS A 6 -2.34 -11.73 18.80
CA HIS A 6 -3.09 -11.51 20.04
C HIS A 6 -3.36 -10.02 20.28
N LEU A 7 -2.39 -9.17 19.97
CA LEU A 7 -2.50 -7.72 20.10
C LEU A 7 -3.47 -7.12 19.08
N ALA A 8 -3.49 -7.65 17.86
CA ALA A 8 -4.44 -7.24 16.83
C ALA A 8 -5.89 -7.61 17.22
N LEU A 9 -6.11 -8.82 17.73
CA LEU A 9 -7.40 -9.29 18.20
C LEU A 9 -7.90 -8.49 19.42
N GLN A 10 -7.02 -8.19 20.38
CA GLN A 10 -7.36 -7.32 21.51
C GLN A 10 -7.76 -5.92 21.05
N LYS A 11 -7.03 -5.34 20.09
CA LYS A 11 -7.34 -4.01 19.54
C LYS A 11 -8.65 -3.96 18.76
N ILE A 12 -9.00 -5.05 18.08
CA ILE A 12 -10.28 -5.20 17.38
C ILE A 12 -11.43 -5.30 18.40
N GLN A 13 -11.24 -6.06 19.49
CA GLN A 13 -12.23 -6.22 20.56
C GLN A 13 -12.39 -4.97 21.44
N SER A 14 -11.38 -4.11 21.51
CA SER A 14 -11.41 -2.88 22.32
C SER A 14 -11.97 -1.66 21.59
N ARG A 15 -12.42 -1.80 20.34
CA ARG A 15 -12.96 -0.67 19.55
C ARG A 15 -14.47 -0.50 19.75
N PRO A 16 -14.97 0.74 19.89
CA PRO A 16 -16.39 1.01 20.10
C PRO A 16 -17.24 0.88 18.83
N GLU A 17 -16.60 0.78 17.65
CA GLU A 17 -17.29 0.59 16.37
C GLU A 17 -16.92 -0.74 15.71
N PRO A 18 -17.89 -1.41 15.07
CA PRO A 18 -17.71 -2.76 14.57
C PRO A 18 -16.68 -2.77 13.43
N THR A 19 -15.68 -3.63 13.56
CA THR A 19 -14.89 -4.03 12.39
C THR A 19 -15.79 -4.94 11.55
N ILE A 20 -16.41 -4.41 10.51
CA ILE A 20 -17.32 -5.16 9.65
C ILE A 20 -16.48 -5.93 8.62
N HIS A 21 -16.57 -7.26 8.67
CA HIS A 21 -16.06 -8.13 7.62
C HIS A 21 -17.04 -8.07 6.44
N VAL A 22 -16.72 -7.26 5.44
CA VAL A 22 -17.52 -7.14 4.21
C VAL A 22 -17.04 -8.21 3.23
N ASP A 23 -17.70 -9.37 3.29
CA ASP A 23 -17.55 -10.38 2.24
C ASP A 23 -18.43 -9.96 1.05
N ALA A 24 -17.79 -9.65 -0.09
CA ALA A 24 -18.46 -9.15 -1.29
C ALA A 24 -19.45 -10.16 -1.93
N PHE A 25 -19.55 -11.39 -1.39
CA PHE A 25 -20.50 -12.40 -1.81
C PHE A 25 -21.90 -12.29 -1.17
N LEU A 26 -22.09 -11.47 -0.12
CA LEU A 26 -23.31 -11.51 0.70
C LEU A 26 -24.28 -10.35 0.51
N TYR A 27 -23.87 -9.27 -0.16
CA TYR A 27 -24.66 -8.06 -0.29
C TYR A 27 -24.65 -7.53 -1.73
N ASP A 28 -25.83 -7.21 -2.25
CA ASP A 28 -25.96 -6.49 -3.52
C ASP A 28 -25.69 -4.99 -3.33
N GLU A 29 -25.51 -4.28 -4.44
CA GLU A 29 -25.17 -2.85 -4.43
C GLU A 29 -26.24 -2.00 -3.74
N ASP A 30 -27.53 -2.35 -3.90
CA ASP A 30 -28.65 -1.64 -3.28
C ASP A 30 -28.60 -1.75 -1.74
N PHE A 31 -28.24 -2.93 -1.21
CA PHE A 31 -28.10 -3.12 0.23
C PHE A 31 -26.89 -2.38 0.80
N ILE A 32 -25.75 -2.40 0.09
CA ILE A 32 -24.56 -1.62 0.47
C ILE A 32 -24.89 -0.12 0.52
N ASP A 33 -25.66 0.37 -0.45
CA ASP A 33 -26.08 1.76 -0.51
C ASP A 33 -26.99 2.14 0.67
N SER A 34 -27.95 1.29 1.04
CA SER A 34 -28.78 1.52 2.22
C SER A 34 -27.96 1.59 3.52
N LEU A 35 -26.95 0.75 3.68
CA LEU A 35 -26.07 0.77 4.85
C LEU A 35 -25.20 2.04 4.90
N CYS A 36 -24.82 2.57 3.73
CA CYS A 36 -24.11 3.84 3.62
C CYS A 36 -25.02 5.03 3.99
N GLU A 37 -26.26 5.04 3.50
CA GLU A 37 -27.25 6.08 3.82
C GLU A 37 -27.62 6.10 5.30
N GLU A 38 -27.72 4.93 5.93
CA GLU A 38 -27.99 4.78 7.36
C GLU A 38 -26.79 5.11 8.25
N GLY A 39 -25.62 5.42 7.67
CA GLY A 39 -24.39 5.71 8.41
C GLY A 39 -23.80 4.49 9.13
N LYS A 40 -24.25 3.28 8.79
CA LYS A 40 -23.79 2.02 9.38
C LYS A 40 -22.53 1.47 8.70
N MET A 41 -22.24 1.96 7.50
CA MET A 41 -21.11 1.54 6.69
C MET A 41 -20.58 2.73 5.88
N SER A 42 -19.29 2.69 5.55
CA SER A 42 -18.67 3.63 4.59
C SER A 42 -18.51 2.92 3.25
N ARG A 43 -18.79 3.62 2.14
CA ARG A 43 -18.44 3.14 0.79
C ARG A 43 -16.94 2.93 0.61
N ASN A 44 -16.12 3.58 1.45
CA ASN A 44 -14.69 3.34 1.50
C ASN A 44 -14.44 2.11 2.39
N TYR A 45 -14.22 0.96 1.76
CA TYR A 45 -13.83 -0.27 2.46
C TYR A 45 -12.37 -0.60 2.17
N CYS A 46 -11.71 -1.19 3.16
CA CYS A 46 -10.39 -1.80 2.98
C CYS A 46 -10.60 -3.27 2.62
N THR A 47 -10.23 -3.65 1.40
CA THR A 47 -10.17 -5.08 1.03
C THR A 47 -8.81 -5.63 1.40
N VAL A 48 -8.81 -6.70 2.19
CA VAL A 48 -7.60 -7.48 2.45
C VAL A 48 -7.54 -8.62 1.43
N LEU A 49 -6.53 -8.58 0.58
CA LEU A 49 -6.27 -9.66 -0.37
C LEU A 49 -5.02 -10.43 0.07
N HIS A 50 -5.19 -11.72 0.39
CA HIS A 50 -4.07 -12.61 0.65
C HIS A 50 -3.67 -13.31 -0.64
N ALA A 51 -2.71 -12.73 -1.36
CA ALA A 51 -2.22 -13.25 -2.64
C ALA A 51 -0.75 -12.88 -2.86
N ASP A 52 -0.06 -13.61 -3.75
CA ASP A 52 1.24 -13.19 -4.29
C ASP A 52 1.02 -11.96 -5.18
N ILE A 53 1.68 -10.85 -4.87
CA ILE A 53 1.62 -9.61 -5.66
C ILE A 53 1.96 -9.84 -7.13
N CYS A 54 2.82 -10.82 -7.42
CA CYS A 54 3.20 -11.24 -8.78
C CYS A 54 2.06 -11.90 -9.57
N THR A 55 0.88 -12.04 -8.98
CA THR A 55 -0.33 -12.55 -9.63
C THR A 55 -1.42 -11.47 -9.76
N GLN A 56 -1.21 -10.28 -9.17
CA GLN A 56 -2.21 -9.22 -9.04
C GLN A 56 -2.02 -8.11 -10.08
N GLY A 57 -1.66 -8.47 -11.31
CA GLY A 57 -1.33 -7.50 -12.37
C GLY A 57 -2.48 -6.54 -12.68
N SER A 58 -3.71 -7.07 -12.80
CA SER A 58 -4.89 -6.24 -13.05
C SER A 58 -5.15 -5.22 -11.93
N LEU A 59 -4.86 -5.56 -10.67
CA LEU A 59 -5.03 -4.61 -9.57
C LEU A 59 -4.01 -3.48 -9.67
N LEU A 60 -2.72 -3.84 -9.86
CA LEU A 60 -1.62 -2.88 -9.99
C LEU A 60 -1.77 -1.95 -11.20
N GLN A 61 -2.29 -2.47 -12.32
CA GLN A 61 -2.48 -1.70 -13.55
C GLN A 61 -3.62 -0.68 -13.44
N ASN A 62 -4.63 -0.94 -12.61
CA ASN A 62 -5.80 -0.06 -12.49
C ASN A 62 -5.71 0.93 -11.33
N ALA A 63 -4.81 0.70 -10.37
CA ALA A 63 -4.65 1.54 -9.18
C ALA A 63 -4.25 2.98 -9.52
N ASP A 64 -4.97 3.95 -8.93
CA ASP A 64 -4.65 5.37 -9.00
C ASP A 64 -3.54 5.78 -8.02
N VAL A 65 -3.46 5.08 -6.90
CA VAL A 65 -2.44 5.27 -5.87
C VAL A 65 -2.02 3.90 -5.36
N VAL A 66 -0.71 3.66 -5.31
CA VAL A 66 -0.11 2.48 -4.69
C VAL A 66 0.78 2.93 -3.55
N ILE A 67 0.65 2.30 -2.39
CA ILE A 67 1.45 2.61 -1.20
C ILE A 67 2.20 1.35 -0.81
N MET A 68 3.53 1.43 -0.75
CA MET A 68 4.43 0.33 -0.43
C MET A 68 5.29 0.71 0.78
N ASN A 69 4.83 0.32 1.98
CA ASN A 69 5.55 0.59 3.22
C ASN A 69 6.36 -0.64 3.65
N ASN A 70 7.68 -0.63 3.45
CA ASN A 70 8.63 -1.66 3.90
C ASN A 70 8.23 -3.11 3.53
N VAL A 71 8.06 -3.38 2.23
CA VAL A 71 7.24 -4.52 1.81
C VAL A 71 8.00 -5.84 1.67
N PHE A 72 9.30 -5.86 1.31
CA PHE A 72 9.94 -7.10 0.85
C PHE A 72 11.24 -7.51 1.55
N GLU A 73 12.09 -6.56 1.94
CA GLU A 73 13.47 -6.84 2.41
C GLU A 73 13.54 -7.79 3.62
N TYR A 74 12.50 -7.78 4.47
CA TYR A 74 12.43 -8.61 5.67
C TYR A 74 11.82 -10.01 5.44
N PHE A 75 11.13 -10.20 4.32
CA PHE A 75 10.26 -11.37 4.11
C PHE A 75 10.69 -12.25 2.95
N LEU A 76 11.39 -11.69 1.96
CA LEU A 76 11.77 -12.35 0.72
C LEU A 76 13.29 -12.40 0.58
N ASP A 77 13.81 -13.45 -0.07
CA ASP A 77 15.21 -13.45 -0.47
C ASP A 77 15.49 -12.47 -1.63
N GLU A 78 16.75 -12.16 -1.91
CA GLU A 78 17.13 -11.18 -2.93
C GLU A 78 16.55 -11.51 -4.32
N ALA A 79 16.45 -12.79 -4.69
CA ALA A 79 15.93 -13.20 -5.98
C ALA A 79 14.40 -13.02 -6.06
N GLU A 80 13.70 -13.32 -4.98
CA GLU A 80 12.27 -13.08 -4.85
C GLU A 80 11.93 -11.59 -4.81
N GLN A 81 12.74 -10.78 -4.12
CA GLN A 81 12.62 -9.32 -4.13
C GLN A 81 12.81 -8.77 -5.55
N ALA A 82 13.85 -9.20 -6.26
CA ALA A 82 14.11 -8.81 -7.63
C ALA A 82 12.91 -9.14 -8.54
N ARG A 83 12.40 -10.37 -8.46
CA ARG A 83 11.21 -10.82 -9.21
C ARG A 83 9.98 -9.96 -8.91
N ALA A 84 9.73 -9.67 -7.63
CA ALA A 84 8.58 -8.87 -7.21
C ALA A 84 8.68 -7.43 -7.74
N TRP A 85 9.83 -6.78 -7.60
CA TRP A 85 10.04 -5.42 -8.09
C TRP A 85 9.98 -5.33 -9.62
N GLU A 86 10.53 -6.31 -10.32
CA GLU A 86 10.36 -6.38 -11.78
C GLU A 86 8.89 -6.50 -12.14
N TYR A 87 8.14 -7.40 -11.51
CA TYR A 87 6.71 -7.54 -11.77
C TYR A 87 5.93 -6.24 -11.48
N ILE A 88 6.23 -5.58 -10.36
CA ILE A 88 5.60 -4.32 -9.95
C ILE A 88 5.86 -3.23 -10.99
N SER A 89 7.12 -3.01 -11.36
CA SER A 89 7.50 -1.97 -12.33
C SER A 89 6.90 -2.20 -13.72
N HIS A 90 6.68 -3.46 -14.11
CA HIS A 90 5.99 -3.79 -15.37
C HIS A 90 4.47 -3.57 -15.31
N ASN A 91 3.85 -3.65 -14.14
CA ASN A 91 2.39 -3.58 -14.00
C ASN A 91 1.89 -2.20 -13.54
N ILE A 92 2.64 -1.46 -12.72
CA ILE A 92 2.29 -0.10 -12.32
C ILE A 92 2.71 0.86 -13.45
N ARG A 93 1.86 1.02 -14.45
CA ARG A 93 2.11 1.82 -15.68
C ARG A 93 1.02 2.85 -15.98
N LYS A 94 0.04 3.02 -15.10
CA LYS A 94 -1.06 3.98 -15.29
C LYS A 94 -0.50 5.40 -15.19
N GLN A 95 -0.30 6.06 -16.33
CA GLN A 95 0.29 7.39 -16.37
C GLN A 95 -0.46 8.37 -15.45
N GLY A 96 0.30 9.12 -14.64
CA GLY A 96 -0.23 10.07 -13.68
C GLY A 96 -0.72 9.47 -12.36
N SER A 97 -0.76 8.14 -12.22
CA SER A 97 -0.98 7.51 -10.92
C SER A 97 0.21 7.76 -9.99
N LEU A 98 0.00 7.54 -8.69
CA LEU A 98 1.00 7.80 -7.66
C LEU A 98 1.51 6.50 -7.05
N LEU A 99 2.80 6.46 -6.75
CA LEU A 99 3.45 5.39 -6.00
C LEU A 99 4.15 6.01 -4.80
N LEU A 100 3.76 5.62 -3.60
CA LEU A 100 4.45 5.98 -2.36
C LEU A 100 5.27 4.80 -1.89
N THR A 101 6.53 5.02 -1.54
CA THR A 101 7.40 3.98 -0.98
C THR A 101 8.05 4.45 0.32
N VAL A 102 8.40 3.47 1.15
CA VAL A 102 9.27 3.60 2.31
C VAL A 102 10.18 2.36 2.29
N PRO A 103 11.52 2.48 2.19
CA PRO A 103 12.30 3.69 1.88
C PRO A 103 12.14 4.11 0.39
N SER A 104 13.05 4.94 -0.13
CA SER A 104 13.09 5.31 -1.57
C SER A 104 13.15 4.08 -2.50
N LEU A 105 12.75 4.24 -3.75
CA LEU A 105 12.93 3.21 -4.79
C LEU A 105 14.41 2.94 -5.04
N GLU A 106 15.25 3.97 -5.04
CA GLU A 106 16.70 3.85 -5.19
C GLU A 106 17.30 2.92 -4.14
N GLU A 107 16.89 3.09 -2.88
CA GLU A 107 17.33 2.26 -1.77
C GLU A 107 16.72 0.86 -1.83
N SER A 108 15.41 0.77 -2.07
CA SER A 108 14.68 -0.51 -2.14
C SER A 108 15.18 -1.43 -3.26
N LEU A 109 15.71 -0.86 -4.34
CA LEU A 109 16.24 -1.59 -5.49
C LEU A 109 17.77 -1.76 -5.43
N SER A 110 18.43 -1.10 -4.47
CA SER A 110 19.89 -1.16 -4.31
C SER A 110 20.33 -2.58 -3.97
N GLY A 111 21.36 -3.07 -4.67
CA GLY A 111 21.92 -4.40 -4.45
C GLY A 111 21.15 -5.56 -5.11
N LEU A 112 19.94 -5.32 -5.62
CA LEU A 112 19.18 -6.34 -6.35
C LEU A 112 19.69 -6.48 -7.80
N GLN A 113 19.72 -7.72 -8.30
CA GLN A 113 20.06 -7.99 -9.70
C GLN A 113 18.84 -7.81 -10.60
N ILE A 114 18.50 -6.56 -10.89
CA ILE A 114 17.30 -6.19 -11.67
C ILE A 114 17.62 -5.25 -12.82
N ASN A 115 16.75 -5.24 -13.83
CA ASN A 115 16.84 -4.33 -14.97
C ASN A 115 15.72 -3.28 -14.97
N ILE A 116 15.56 -2.57 -13.84
CA ILE A 116 14.57 -1.50 -13.71
C ILE A 116 15.27 -0.16 -13.88
N GLN A 117 14.80 0.64 -14.82
CA GLN A 117 15.22 2.03 -14.97
C GLN A 117 14.13 2.94 -14.41
N LEU A 118 14.48 3.74 -13.39
CA LEU A 118 13.52 4.63 -12.72
C LEU A 118 13.08 5.79 -13.62
N SER A 119 14.02 6.47 -14.29
CA SER A 119 13.74 7.64 -15.14
C SER A 119 12.65 7.45 -16.21
N PRO A 120 12.53 6.31 -16.93
CA PRO A 120 11.42 6.08 -17.86
C PRO A 120 10.15 5.52 -17.21
N TRP A 121 10.16 5.25 -15.91
CA TRP A 121 9.04 4.67 -15.18
C TRP A 121 8.36 5.69 -14.26
N VAL A 122 9.14 6.45 -13.51
CA VAL A 122 8.65 7.33 -12.46
C VAL A 122 9.43 8.64 -12.39
N GLU A 123 8.76 9.67 -11.89
CA GLU A 123 9.36 10.94 -11.48
C GLU A 123 9.06 11.16 -10.00
N GLU A 124 10.09 11.43 -9.19
CA GLU A 124 9.93 11.72 -7.77
C GLU A 124 9.27 13.09 -7.57
N VAL A 125 8.28 13.14 -6.67
CA VAL A 125 7.53 14.34 -6.30
C VAL A 125 8.02 14.82 -4.93
N PRO A 126 8.57 16.04 -4.82
CA PRO A 126 9.06 16.55 -3.56
C PRO A 126 7.91 16.75 -2.56
N LEU A 127 8.03 16.14 -1.39
CA LEU A 127 7.09 16.30 -0.29
C LEU A 127 7.48 17.47 0.60
N ASN A 128 6.48 18.19 1.10
CA ASN A 128 6.66 19.23 2.10
C ASN A 128 6.30 18.69 3.50
N TYR A 129 7.32 18.37 4.28
CA TYR A 129 7.15 17.83 5.64
C TYR A 129 6.84 18.89 6.69
N ASP A 130 7.05 20.17 6.40
CA ASP A 130 6.81 21.27 7.34
C ASP A 130 5.30 21.56 7.54
N VAL A 131 4.43 20.86 6.80
CA VAL A 131 2.97 20.93 6.92
C VAL A 131 2.47 20.23 8.19
N PHE A 132 3.26 19.36 8.82
CA PHE A 132 2.90 18.68 10.06
C PHE A 132 3.30 19.54 11.29
N PRO A 133 2.34 20.12 12.03
CA PRO A 133 2.63 21.04 13.14
C PRO A 133 3.01 20.32 14.45
N GLU A 134 2.96 18.99 14.47
CA GLU A 134 3.20 18.18 15.67
C GLU A 134 4.71 18.02 15.92
N LYS A 135 5.16 18.52 17.08
CA LYS A 135 6.58 18.61 17.46
C LYS A 135 7.24 17.27 17.79
N ASP A 136 6.46 16.19 17.91
CA ASP A 136 6.94 14.87 18.35
C ASP A 136 7.06 13.85 17.19
N ILE A 137 6.85 14.28 15.94
CA ILE A 137 7.05 13.40 14.79
C ILE A 137 8.54 13.33 14.46
N ASP A 138 9.06 12.11 14.38
CA ASP A 138 10.43 11.84 13.96
C ASP A 138 10.62 12.27 12.51
N ARG A 139 11.41 13.32 12.30
CA ARG A 139 11.66 13.89 10.99
C ARG A 139 12.48 12.95 10.10
N GLU A 140 13.38 12.17 10.69
CA GLU A 140 14.16 11.18 9.94
C GLU A 140 13.23 10.11 9.38
N ALA A 141 12.23 9.68 10.15
CA ALA A 141 11.21 8.72 9.68
C ALA A 141 10.31 9.31 8.58
N LEU A 142 9.97 10.60 8.64
CA LEU A 142 9.21 11.27 7.57
C LEU A 142 10.02 11.38 6.28
N GLU A 143 11.32 11.67 6.38
CA GLU A 143 12.20 11.81 5.22
C GLU A 143 12.41 10.49 4.47
N GLN A 144 12.05 9.35 5.07
CA GLN A 144 12.03 8.03 4.40
C GLN A 144 10.78 7.81 3.54
N ILE A 145 9.81 8.73 3.54
CA ILE A 145 8.59 8.62 2.74
C ILE A 145 8.84 9.26 1.39
N HIS A 146 8.83 8.46 0.33
CA HIS A 146 9.04 8.96 -1.02
C HIS A 146 7.77 8.84 -1.84
N LEU A 147 7.42 9.89 -2.57
CA LEU A 147 6.28 9.92 -3.47
C LEU A 147 6.78 10.02 -4.91
N TYR A 148 6.21 9.20 -5.78
CA TYR A 148 6.54 9.16 -7.18
C TYR A 148 5.27 9.27 -8.02
N LYS A 149 5.39 9.92 -9.18
CA LYS A 149 4.37 9.95 -10.22
C LYS A 149 4.78 9.01 -11.35
N ILE A 150 3.86 8.15 -11.78
CA ILE A 150 4.09 7.23 -12.90
C ILE A 150 4.07 8.02 -14.22
N LEU A 151 5.08 7.80 -15.07
CA LEU A 151 5.28 8.47 -16.35
C LEU A 151 4.58 7.81 -17.54
#